data_AF-A0A6M3IFR0-F1
#
_entry.id   AF-A0A6M3IFR0-F1
#
_cell.length_a   1.000
_cell.length_b   1.000
_cell.length_c   1.000
_cell.angle_alpha   90.00
_cell.angle_beta   90.00
_cell.angle_gamma   90.00
#
_symmetry.space_group_name_H-M   'P 1'
#
loop_
_entity.id
_entity.type
_entity.pdbx_description
1 polymer ?
#
loop_
_entity_poly.entity_id
_entity_poly.type
_entity_poly.pdbx_seq_one_letter_code
_entity_poly.pdbx_strand_id
1 'polypeptide(L)'
;MGMKRTSGMWYGTGTAVFICCGFVPDWVWAWNIELATYAQMFWCNQFRTADAQGGMQWSAADSAQVDITTLDGGIRGYFGGDVMNSTIQPSVTLQSADVDFFMHDDKDYRYYTNNAAGISGDAVTETIDTWTSTTASTSKGKFNSDVTGTYIGEGSPIIIENYSSGKQYHGIITALTATQGSADDEVTIYPTKGDRVTGIPSGKVTYIGYKDGYKPIPLGDTAPAGFRIGNTTVNVAADRCFFEAGTYDDTSR
;
A
#
# COMPACT_ATOMS: atom_id res chain seq x y z
N MET A 1 12.56 -20.19 8.00
CA MET A 1 11.88 -18.88 8.15
C MET A 1 10.57 -18.97 7.39
N GLY A 2 9.48 -18.41 7.90
CA GLY A 2 8.20 -18.44 7.18
C GLY A 2 8.21 -17.50 5.98
N MET A 3 7.45 -17.85 4.93
CA MET A 3 7.21 -17.03 3.75
C MET A 3 6.87 -15.59 4.15
N LYS A 4 7.65 -14.60 3.67
CA LYS A 4 7.31 -13.18 3.80
C LYS A 4 6.65 -12.72 2.51
N ARG A 5 5.47 -12.11 2.64
CA ARG A 5 4.72 -11.50 1.54
C ARG A 5 4.21 -10.14 1.99
N THR A 6 4.30 -9.16 1.10
CA THR A 6 3.74 -7.82 1.32
C THR A 6 3.12 -7.31 0.03
N SER A 7 2.19 -6.39 0.16
CA SER A 7 1.55 -5.69 -0.93
C SER A 7 1.28 -4.27 -0.49
N GLY A 8 1.16 -3.35 -1.44
CA GLY A 8 0.86 -1.98 -1.13
C GLY A 8 0.65 -1.16 -2.37
N MET A 9 0.47 0.14 -2.15
CA MET A 9 0.36 1.14 -3.19
C MET A 9 1.42 2.21 -2.96
N TRP A 10 1.87 2.85 -4.04
CA TRP A 10 2.64 4.09 -3.96
C TRP A 10 2.13 5.06 -5.02
N TYR A 11 2.55 6.33 -4.87
CA TYR A 11 2.30 7.35 -5.89
C TYR A 11 3.55 7.54 -6.72
N GLY A 12 3.37 7.58 -8.03
CA GLY A 12 4.50 7.80 -8.91
C GLY A 12 5.10 9.19 -8.75
N THR A 13 6.40 9.32 -9.06
CA THR A 13 7.19 10.53 -8.76
C THR A 13 8.00 11.07 -9.94
N GLY A 14 8.11 10.32 -11.02
CA GLY A 14 8.89 10.65 -12.23
C GLY A 14 10.36 10.26 -12.12
N THR A 15 10.77 9.68 -10.99
CA THR A 15 12.14 9.28 -10.65
C THR A 15 12.21 7.77 -10.35
N ALA A 16 13.37 7.27 -9.94
CA ALA A 16 13.47 5.89 -9.47
C ALA A 16 12.93 5.81 -8.03
N VAL A 17 12.06 4.85 -7.75
CA VAL A 17 11.45 4.68 -6.42
C VAL A 17 12.01 3.48 -5.68
N PHE A 18 12.07 3.59 -4.36
CA PHE A 18 12.52 2.57 -3.43
C PHE A 18 11.36 2.20 -2.51
N ILE A 19 10.90 0.96 -2.60
CA ILE A 19 9.85 0.42 -1.74
C ILE A 19 10.50 -0.45 -0.67
N CYS A 20 10.58 0.09 0.54
CA CYS A 20 11.29 -0.48 1.69
C CYS A 20 10.33 -1.32 2.54
N CYS A 21 10.16 -2.59 2.17
CA CYS A 21 9.25 -3.54 2.83
C CYS A 21 9.89 -4.32 4.00
N GLY A 22 11.12 -4.00 4.40
CA GLY A 22 11.83 -4.59 5.53
C GLY A 22 12.55 -5.92 5.24
N PHE A 23 12.56 -6.37 3.98
CA PHE A 23 13.33 -7.51 3.50
C PHE A 23 13.63 -7.35 2.02
N VAL A 24 14.65 -8.06 1.50
CA VAL A 24 14.90 -8.12 0.06
C VAL A 24 14.01 -9.22 -0.53
N PRO A 25 13.06 -8.90 -1.42
CA PRO A 25 12.18 -9.91 -2.01
C PRO A 25 12.93 -10.77 -3.04
N ASP A 26 12.46 -12.00 -3.23
CA ASP A 26 12.91 -12.88 -4.31
C ASP A 26 12.09 -12.67 -5.60
N TRP A 27 10.88 -12.13 -5.48
CA TRP A 27 10.03 -11.75 -6.61
C TRP A 27 9.23 -10.49 -6.29
N VAL A 28 8.93 -9.72 -7.33
CA VAL A 28 8.11 -8.51 -7.28
C VAL A 28 7.21 -8.48 -8.50
N TRP A 29 5.94 -8.19 -8.28
CA TRP A 29 4.98 -7.85 -9.33
C TRP A 29 4.43 -6.47 -9.05
N ALA A 30 4.56 -5.56 -10.01
CA ALA A 30 3.97 -4.23 -9.97
C ALA A 30 2.97 -4.04 -11.12
N TRP A 31 1.89 -3.30 -10.88
CA TRP A 31 0.84 -3.03 -11.86
C TRP A 31 0.19 -1.64 -11.68
N ASN A 32 -0.66 -1.27 -12.63
CA ASN A 32 -1.17 0.09 -12.81
C ASN A 32 -0.05 1.12 -12.94
N ILE A 33 0.98 0.69 -13.67
CA ILE A 33 2.18 1.44 -13.92
C ILE A 33 1.89 2.35 -15.12
N GLU A 34 1.31 3.52 -14.85
CA GLU A 34 0.59 4.28 -15.87
C GLU A 34 1.51 4.88 -16.94
N LEU A 35 1.55 4.22 -18.09
CA LEU A 35 1.79 4.85 -19.39
C LEU A 35 0.69 4.36 -20.33
N ALA A 36 0.37 5.15 -21.36
CA ALA A 36 -0.49 4.74 -22.48
C ALA A 36 -0.03 3.44 -23.17
N THR A 37 1.12 2.88 -22.79
CA THR A 37 1.78 1.74 -23.39
C THR A 37 2.22 0.67 -22.38
N TYR A 38 2.17 0.87 -21.06
CA TYR A 38 2.64 -0.13 -20.08
C TYR A 38 1.64 -0.31 -18.95
N ALA A 39 1.47 -1.56 -18.50
CA ALA A 39 0.50 -1.90 -17.46
C ALA A 39 1.16 -2.55 -16.24
N GLN A 40 2.23 -3.32 -16.45
CA GLN A 40 2.76 -4.25 -15.45
C GLN A 40 4.26 -4.48 -15.61
N MET A 41 4.93 -4.75 -14.49
CA MET A 41 6.30 -5.21 -14.42
C MET A 41 6.42 -6.41 -13.47
N PHE A 42 7.22 -7.40 -13.84
CA PHE A 42 7.51 -8.55 -13.00
C PHE A 42 9.01 -8.82 -12.95
N TRP A 43 9.52 -9.14 -11.77
CA TRP A 43 10.90 -9.49 -11.54
C TRP A 43 11.01 -10.66 -10.59
N CYS A 44 12.00 -11.53 -10.82
CA CYS A 44 12.45 -12.48 -9.83
C CYS A 44 13.96 -12.70 -9.87
N ASN A 45 14.53 -13.09 -8.73
CA ASN A 45 15.96 -13.39 -8.59
C ASN A 45 16.39 -14.64 -9.37
N GLN A 46 15.45 -15.45 -9.85
CA GLN A 46 15.71 -16.66 -10.62
C GLN A 46 15.74 -16.42 -12.14
N PHE A 47 15.61 -15.19 -12.62
CA PHE A 47 15.74 -14.91 -14.05
C PHE A 47 17.13 -15.31 -14.56
N ARG A 48 17.14 -16.24 -15.53
CA ARG A 48 18.35 -16.95 -15.98
C ARG A 48 19.02 -16.34 -17.21
N THR A 49 18.40 -15.35 -17.83
CA THR A 49 18.96 -14.67 -19.01
C THR A 49 19.54 -13.33 -18.57
N ALA A 50 20.71 -12.97 -19.12
CA ALA A 50 21.36 -11.68 -18.83
C ALA A 50 20.43 -10.50 -19.10
N ASP A 51 19.59 -10.65 -20.14
CA ASP A 51 18.65 -9.60 -20.53
C ASP A 51 17.57 -9.41 -19.46
N ALA A 52 17.00 -10.47 -18.87
CA ALA A 52 15.87 -10.38 -17.94
C ALA A 52 16.24 -10.10 -16.48
N GLN A 53 17.53 -9.88 -16.15
CA GLN A 53 17.98 -9.69 -14.77
C GLN A 53 17.35 -8.47 -14.06
N GLY A 54 16.84 -7.49 -14.83
CA GLY A 54 16.12 -6.33 -14.33
C GLY A 54 14.60 -6.46 -14.36
N GLY A 55 14.02 -7.54 -14.88
CA GLY A 55 12.57 -7.70 -14.96
C GLY A 55 12.03 -7.80 -16.39
N MET A 56 10.73 -8.05 -16.47
CA MET A 56 9.92 -8.07 -17.70
C MET A 56 8.81 -7.03 -17.58
N GLN A 57 8.44 -6.40 -18.70
CA GLN A 57 7.41 -5.37 -18.77
C GLN A 57 6.37 -5.69 -19.84
N TRP A 58 5.09 -5.44 -19.54
CA TRP A 58 3.96 -5.70 -20.44
C TRP A 58 3.20 -4.43 -20.77
N SER A 59 2.70 -4.37 -22.02
CA SER A 59 1.85 -3.30 -22.51
C SER A 59 0.38 -3.49 -22.17
N ALA A 60 -0.28 -2.39 -21.84
CA ALA A 60 -1.73 -2.33 -21.70
C ALA A 60 -2.47 -2.59 -23.01
N ALA A 61 -1.88 -2.19 -24.15
CA ALA A 61 -2.54 -2.23 -25.46
C ALA A 61 -2.50 -3.62 -26.10
N ASP A 62 -1.37 -4.34 -25.97
CA ASP A 62 -1.14 -5.56 -26.76
C ASP A 62 -1.14 -6.85 -25.91
N SER A 63 -1.22 -6.74 -24.58
CA SER A 63 -1.01 -7.87 -23.64
C SER A 63 0.27 -8.67 -23.93
N ALA A 64 1.21 -8.05 -24.64
CA ALA A 64 2.47 -8.62 -25.05
C ALA A 64 3.58 -8.08 -24.15
N GLN A 65 4.61 -8.89 -23.95
CA GLN A 65 5.86 -8.40 -23.39
C GLN A 65 6.44 -7.39 -24.38
N VAL A 66 6.66 -6.16 -23.93
CA VAL A 66 7.14 -5.09 -24.82
C VAL A 66 8.63 -4.89 -24.69
N ASP A 67 9.17 -4.99 -23.48
CA ASP A 67 10.60 -4.87 -23.25
C ASP A 67 11.11 -5.85 -22.20
N ILE A 68 12.34 -6.29 -22.43
CA ILE A 68 13.19 -6.85 -21.41
C ILE A 68 13.93 -5.67 -20.78
N THR A 69 13.59 -5.30 -19.54
CA THR A 69 14.30 -4.25 -18.83
C THR A 69 15.64 -4.81 -18.37
N THR A 70 16.70 -4.47 -19.09
CA THR A 70 18.07 -4.76 -18.66
C THR A 70 18.44 -3.93 -17.43
N LEU A 71 19.57 -4.29 -16.81
CA LEU A 71 20.13 -3.63 -15.64
C LEU A 71 20.08 -2.08 -15.77
N ASP A 72 19.23 -1.45 -14.92
CA ASP A 72 19.19 -0.05 -14.42
C ASP A 72 17.82 0.60 -14.62
N GLY A 73 17.08 0.15 -15.63
CA GLY A 73 15.69 0.54 -15.91
C GLY A 73 14.67 -0.54 -15.51
N GLY A 74 14.98 -1.38 -14.51
CA GLY A 74 14.14 -2.50 -14.10
C GLY A 74 13.90 -2.53 -12.59
N ILE A 75 13.30 -3.62 -12.08
CA ILE A 75 13.19 -3.89 -10.65
C ILE A 75 14.47 -4.58 -10.15
N ARG A 76 14.96 -4.19 -8.97
CA ARG A 76 16.10 -4.82 -8.29
C ARG A 76 15.93 -4.85 -6.78
N GLY A 77 16.57 -5.79 -6.11
CA GLY A 77 16.67 -5.78 -4.65
C GLY A 77 17.41 -4.54 -4.11
N TYR A 78 16.95 -4.03 -2.98
CA TYR A 78 17.54 -2.91 -2.24
C TYR A 78 17.85 -3.37 -0.81
N PHE A 79 19.10 -3.26 -0.38
CA PHE A 79 19.55 -3.83 0.90
C PHE A 79 19.34 -2.92 2.12
N GLY A 80 18.84 -1.69 1.92
CA GLY A 80 18.65 -0.72 2.99
C GLY A 80 19.95 -0.07 3.46
N GLY A 81 19.83 0.79 4.48
CA GLY A 81 20.95 1.42 5.17
C GLY A 81 21.20 2.89 4.83
N ASP A 82 20.48 3.44 3.85
CA ASP A 82 20.57 4.88 3.55
C ASP A 82 19.89 5.69 4.64
N VAL A 83 20.59 6.68 5.18
CA VAL A 83 20.03 7.62 6.15
C VAL A 83 19.37 8.78 5.39
N MET A 84 18.05 8.90 5.53
CA MET A 84 17.27 9.91 4.83
C MET A 84 17.72 11.30 5.19
N ASN A 85 18.05 12.08 4.18
CA ASN A 85 18.37 13.50 4.28
C ASN A 85 17.81 14.20 3.05
N SER A 86 17.77 15.54 3.07
CA SER A 86 17.17 16.33 1.99
C SER A 86 17.88 16.23 0.64
N THR A 87 19.04 15.56 0.56
CA THR A 87 19.70 15.25 -0.71
C THR A 87 19.23 13.93 -1.30
N ILE A 88 18.96 12.92 -0.48
CA ILE A 88 18.52 11.58 -0.91
C ILE A 88 17.00 11.55 -1.13
N GLN A 89 16.25 12.26 -0.28
CA GLN A 89 14.81 12.38 -0.39
C GLN A 89 14.43 13.85 -0.13
N PRO A 90 14.31 14.68 -1.17
CA PRO A 90 14.09 16.12 -1.01
C PRO A 90 12.75 16.47 -0.33
N SER A 91 11.76 15.58 -0.37
CA SER A 91 10.44 15.77 0.24
C SER A 91 9.99 14.56 1.06
N VAL A 92 9.31 14.80 2.17
CA VAL A 92 8.54 13.79 2.93
C VAL A 92 7.05 13.97 2.75
N THR A 93 6.63 14.85 1.83
CA THR A 93 5.22 15.12 1.55
C THR A 93 4.70 14.05 0.59
N LEU A 94 3.75 13.25 1.04
CA LEU A 94 3.10 12.25 0.21
C LEU A 94 2.54 12.87 -1.10
N GLN A 95 2.62 12.13 -2.21
CA GLN A 95 2.25 12.55 -3.58
C GLN A 95 3.13 13.65 -4.19
N SER A 96 4.20 14.07 -3.50
CA SER A 96 5.22 14.91 -4.10
C SER A 96 6.06 14.09 -5.08
N ALA A 97 6.38 14.70 -6.23
CA ALA A 97 7.32 14.14 -7.21
C ALA A 97 8.75 14.01 -6.66
N ASP A 98 9.03 14.56 -5.48
CA ASP A 98 10.35 14.53 -4.84
C ASP A 98 10.44 13.49 -3.69
N VAL A 99 9.51 12.51 -3.66
CA VAL A 99 9.56 11.37 -2.73
C VAL A 99 10.11 10.14 -3.44
N ASP A 100 11.32 9.73 -3.08
CA ASP A 100 11.94 8.56 -3.70
C ASP A 100 11.83 7.28 -2.83
N PHE A 101 11.66 7.40 -1.51
CA PHE A 101 11.67 6.25 -0.59
C PHE A 101 10.34 6.11 0.15
N PHE A 102 9.78 4.90 0.10
CA PHE A 102 8.55 4.54 0.78
C PHE A 102 8.80 3.41 1.77
N MET A 103 8.20 3.49 2.95
CA MET A 103 8.18 2.42 3.96
C MET A 103 6.76 2.01 4.29
N HIS A 104 6.59 0.80 4.82
CA HIS A 104 5.31 0.35 5.34
C HIS A 104 4.83 1.28 6.46
N ASP A 105 3.54 1.59 6.47
CA ASP A 105 2.92 2.46 7.46
C ASP A 105 2.06 1.68 8.46
N ASP A 106 2.67 1.35 9.59
CA ASP A 106 2.00 0.65 10.70
C ASP A 106 1.23 1.59 11.64
N LYS A 107 1.12 2.88 11.33
CA LYS A 107 0.43 3.83 12.21
C LYS A 107 -1.08 3.55 12.23
N ASP A 108 -1.66 3.62 13.43
CA ASP A 108 -3.11 3.63 13.61
C ASP A 108 -3.63 5.06 13.44
N TYR A 109 -4.41 5.27 12.39
CA TYR A 109 -4.95 6.58 12.04
C TYR A 109 -6.31 6.86 12.66
N ARG A 110 -6.91 5.97 13.46
CA ARG A 110 -8.22 6.25 14.11
C ARG A 110 -8.23 7.49 15.00
N TYR A 111 -7.06 7.93 15.44
CA TYR A 111 -6.88 9.05 16.35
C TYR A 111 -6.47 10.30 15.58
N TYR A 112 -7.11 11.44 15.89
CA TYR A 112 -6.65 12.74 15.45
C TYR A 112 -5.21 12.96 15.94
N THR A 113 -4.26 13.12 15.02
CA THR A 113 -2.89 13.51 15.37
C THR A 113 -2.56 14.84 14.72
N ASN A 114 -2.39 15.89 15.53
CA ASN A 114 -1.86 17.18 15.07
C ASN A 114 -0.55 16.98 14.29
N ASN A 115 -0.51 17.53 13.07
CA ASN A 115 0.67 17.88 12.25
C ASN A 115 2.00 17.19 12.61
N ALA A 116 2.26 16.03 12.01
CA ALA A 116 3.63 15.71 11.61
C ALA A 116 3.88 16.32 10.21
N ALA A 117 5.11 16.73 9.90
CA ALA A 117 5.44 17.31 8.60
C ALA A 117 5.11 16.33 7.44
N GLY A 118 4.59 16.83 6.32
CA GLY A 118 4.21 16.02 5.15
C GLY A 118 2.79 15.47 5.15
N ILE A 119 1.96 15.89 6.12
CA ILE A 119 0.59 15.44 6.32
C ILE A 119 -0.41 16.53 5.92
N SER A 120 -1.07 16.38 4.77
CA SER A 120 -2.30 17.12 4.46
C SER A 120 -3.48 16.16 4.49
N GLY A 121 -4.31 16.29 5.52
CA GLY A 121 -5.44 15.40 5.81
C GLY A 121 -5.35 14.85 7.22
N ASP A 122 -6.40 15.08 8.01
CA ASP A 122 -6.58 14.42 9.30
C ASP A 122 -7.21 13.04 9.08
N ALA A 123 -7.49 12.31 10.14
CA ALA A 123 -8.18 11.03 10.03
C ALA A 123 -9.62 11.09 10.53
N VAL A 124 -10.00 12.12 11.29
CA VAL A 124 -11.34 12.38 11.81
C VAL A 124 -11.31 13.57 12.75
N THR A 125 -12.43 14.28 12.92
CA THR A 125 -12.61 15.22 14.05
C THR A 125 -12.86 14.51 15.38
N GLU A 126 -13.41 13.29 15.36
CA GLU A 126 -13.70 12.45 16.53
C GLU A 126 -13.19 11.02 16.33
N THR A 127 -12.69 10.38 17.39
CA THR A 127 -12.08 9.04 17.28
C THR A 127 -13.03 8.02 16.64
N ILE A 128 -12.55 7.30 15.61
CA ILE A 128 -13.29 6.17 15.02
C ILE A 128 -13.06 4.93 15.87
N ASP A 129 -14.07 4.54 16.64
CA ASP A 129 -14.00 3.42 17.58
C ASP A 129 -15.12 2.39 17.39
N THR A 130 -16.11 2.67 16.55
CA THR A 130 -17.30 1.85 16.40
C THR A 130 -17.60 1.62 14.92
N TRP A 131 -17.81 0.36 14.56
CA TRP A 131 -18.34 -0.07 13.27
C TRP A 131 -19.76 -0.62 13.48
N THR A 132 -20.71 -0.06 12.76
CA THR A 132 -22.09 -0.55 12.72
C THR A 132 -22.37 -1.12 11.34
N SER A 133 -22.47 -2.45 11.25
CA SER A 133 -22.94 -3.11 10.02
C SER A 133 -24.46 -2.90 9.89
N THR A 134 -24.87 -2.30 8.78
CA THR A 134 -26.28 -2.11 8.41
C THR A 134 -26.86 -3.37 7.78
N THR A 135 -26.05 -4.08 6.99
CA THR A 135 -26.41 -5.39 6.43
C THR A 135 -25.19 -6.32 6.45
N ALA A 136 -25.22 -7.34 7.30
CA ALA A 136 -24.09 -8.28 7.46
C ALA A 136 -23.71 -8.99 6.15
N SER A 137 -24.64 -9.17 5.20
CA SER A 137 -24.38 -9.83 3.92
C SER A 137 -23.75 -8.94 2.85
N THR A 138 -23.81 -7.61 2.96
CA THR A 138 -23.25 -6.68 1.95
C THR A 138 -21.97 -6.00 2.41
N SER A 139 -21.54 -6.25 3.66
CA SER A 139 -20.39 -5.60 4.31
C SER A 139 -20.42 -4.08 4.21
N LYS A 140 -21.63 -3.52 4.20
CA LYS A 140 -21.90 -2.09 4.28
C LYS A 140 -22.26 -1.71 5.71
N GLY A 141 -22.01 -0.45 6.03
CA GLY A 141 -22.23 0.07 7.36
C GLY A 141 -21.75 1.49 7.50
N LYS A 142 -21.52 1.87 8.75
CA LYS A 142 -21.07 3.20 9.14
C LYS A 142 -20.13 3.15 10.34
N PHE A 143 -19.35 4.20 10.47
CA PHE A 143 -18.64 4.55 11.69
C PHE A 143 -19.48 5.44 12.60
N ASN A 144 -18.93 5.74 13.79
CA ASN A 144 -19.52 6.68 14.74
C ASN A 144 -19.29 8.16 14.38
N SER A 145 -18.42 8.47 13.42
CA SER A 145 -18.12 9.83 12.96
C SER A 145 -17.72 9.81 11.48
N ASP A 146 -17.81 10.96 10.82
CA ASP A 146 -17.29 11.14 9.47
C ASP A 146 -15.77 11.09 9.48
N VAL A 147 -15.21 10.39 8.50
CA VAL A 147 -13.78 10.41 8.18
C VAL A 147 -13.46 11.70 7.47
N THR A 148 -12.73 12.57 8.15
CA THR A 148 -12.19 13.81 7.57
C THR A 148 -10.75 13.55 7.12
N GLY A 149 -10.29 14.31 6.11
CA GLY A 149 -8.92 14.24 5.59
C GLY A 149 -8.68 13.13 4.54
N THR A 150 -7.44 12.66 4.42
CA THR A 150 -6.97 11.89 3.24
C THR A 150 -6.39 10.53 3.58
N TYR A 151 -6.23 10.19 4.86
CA TYR A 151 -5.51 8.99 5.29
C TYR A 151 -6.32 7.73 5.41
N ILE A 152 -7.53 7.86 5.92
CA ILE A 152 -8.47 6.75 5.95
C ILE A 152 -9.35 6.89 4.70
N GLY A 153 -9.50 5.80 3.97
CA GLY A 153 -10.20 5.76 2.68
C GLY A 153 -10.18 4.37 2.07
N GLU A 154 -10.63 4.27 0.83
CA GLU A 154 -10.51 3.04 0.04
C GLU A 154 -9.05 2.52 0.00
N GLY A 155 -8.85 1.25 0.34
CA GLY A 155 -7.55 0.59 0.48
C GLY A 155 -7.08 0.43 1.94
N SER A 156 -7.67 1.17 2.88
CA SER A 156 -7.22 1.14 4.28
C SER A 156 -7.48 -0.21 4.94
N PRO A 157 -6.47 -0.82 5.59
CA PRO A 157 -6.70 -1.99 6.42
C PRO A 157 -7.43 -1.60 7.70
N ILE A 158 -8.38 -2.45 8.10
CA ILE A 158 -9.20 -2.23 9.29
C ILE A 158 -9.32 -3.53 10.10
N ILE A 159 -9.28 -3.39 11.42
CA ILE A 159 -9.51 -4.49 12.36
C ILE A 159 -10.70 -4.15 13.25
N ILE A 160 -11.71 -5.02 13.24
CA ILE A 160 -12.94 -4.88 14.02
C ILE A 160 -13.04 -6.04 15.01
N GLU A 161 -13.21 -5.71 16.28
CA GLU A 161 -13.51 -6.67 17.34
C GLU A 161 -15.02 -6.74 17.56
N ASN A 162 -15.62 -7.89 17.30
CA ASN A 162 -17.06 -8.05 17.44
C ASN A 162 -17.50 -7.98 18.90
N TYR A 163 -18.50 -7.14 19.20
CA TYR A 163 -18.97 -6.91 20.58
C TYR A 163 -19.45 -8.17 21.30
N SER A 164 -20.05 -9.12 20.57
CA SER A 164 -20.65 -10.31 21.18
C SER A 164 -19.66 -11.44 21.44
N SER A 165 -18.63 -11.57 20.61
CA SER A 165 -17.70 -12.70 20.64
C SER A 165 -16.26 -12.33 21.00
N GLY A 166 -15.89 -11.06 20.95
CA GLY A 166 -14.48 -10.61 21.06
C GLY A 166 -13.60 -11.08 19.90
N LYS A 167 -14.15 -11.73 18.87
CA LYS A 167 -13.39 -12.18 17.71
C LYS A 167 -12.97 -10.96 16.87
N GLN A 168 -11.71 -10.95 16.46
CA GLN A 168 -11.18 -9.97 15.52
C GLN A 168 -11.45 -10.38 14.07
N TYR A 169 -11.92 -9.40 13.29
CA TYR A 169 -12.18 -9.49 11.87
C TYR A 169 -11.25 -8.50 11.16
N HIS A 170 -10.57 -8.99 10.13
CA HIS A 170 -9.68 -8.19 9.30
C HIS A 170 -10.37 -7.88 7.98
N GLY A 171 -10.32 -6.63 7.55
CA GLY A 171 -10.87 -6.20 6.28
C GLY A 171 -10.07 -5.09 5.63
N ILE A 172 -10.50 -4.73 4.42
CA ILE A 172 -10.03 -3.57 3.66
C ILE A 172 -11.25 -2.70 3.37
N ILE A 173 -11.17 -1.40 3.62
CA ILE A 173 -12.21 -0.46 3.19
C ILE A 173 -12.20 -0.41 1.66
N THR A 174 -13.32 -0.72 1.01
CA THR A 174 -13.45 -0.70 -0.46
C THR A 174 -14.34 0.42 -0.98
N ALA A 175 -15.02 1.13 -0.09
CA ALA A 175 -15.72 2.36 -0.42
C ALA A 175 -15.80 3.23 0.84
N LEU A 176 -15.27 4.44 0.75
CA LEU A 176 -15.34 5.50 1.76
C LEU A 176 -14.80 6.79 1.13
N THR A 177 -15.61 7.83 1.05
CA THR A 177 -15.17 9.17 0.60
C THR A 177 -14.78 10.01 1.80
N ALA A 178 -13.90 11.00 1.60
CA ALA A 178 -13.68 12.03 2.59
C ALA A 178 -14.98 12.75 2.95
N THR A 179 -15.09 13.19 4.20
CA THR A 179 -16.27 13.82 4.82
C THR A 179 -17.51 12.92 4.87
N GLN A 180 -17.33 11.60 4.79
CA GLN A 180 -18.37 10.59 4.94
C GLN A 180 -17.94 9.57 5.99
N GLY A 181 -18.88 8.77 6.46
CA GLY A 181 -18.63 7.65 7.34
C GLY A 181 -19.64 7.52 8.45
N SER A 182 -20.38 8.58 8.80
CA SER A 182 -21.38 8.53 9.88
C SER A 182 -22.79 8.17 9.44
N ALA A 183 -23.11 8.24 8.15
CA ALA A 183 -24.42 7.85 7.64
C ALA A 183 -24.45 6.38 7.20
N ASP A 184 -25.65 5.80 7.16
CA ASP A 184 -25.86 4.40 6.80
C ASP A 184 -25.33 4.10 5.39
N ASP A 185 -24.66 2.96 5.23
CA ASP A 185 -24.13 2.45 3.97
C ASP A 185 -23.05 3.30 3.27
N GLU A 186 -22.46 4.29 3.96
CA GLU A 186 -21.36 5.09 3.40
C GLU A 186 -20.02 4.35 3.38
N VAL A 187 -19.87 3.31 4.19
CA VAL A 187 -18.62 2.56 4.32
C VAL A 187 -18.84 1.11 3.87
N THR A 188 -18.01 0.63 2.96
CA THR A 188 -17.97 -0.78 2.55
C THR A 188 -16.63 -1.40 2.94
N ILE A 189 -16.64 -2.58 3.56
CA ILE A 189 -15.44 -3.29 3.99
C ILE A 189 -15.40 -4.69 3.38
N TYR A 190 -14.33 -5.06 2.69
CA TYR A 190 -14.13 -6.41 2.20
C TYR A 190 -13.35 -7.27 3.22
N PRO A 191 -13.88 -8.42 3.68
CA PRO A 191 -13.16 -9.30 4.61
C PRO A 191 -11.96 -9.99 3.94
N THR A 192 -10.78 -9.97 4.55
CA THR A 192 -9.55 -10.50 3.93
C THR A 192 -9.14 -11.89 4.38
N LYS A 193 -9.64 -12.39 5.53
CA LYS A 193 -9.17 -13.63 6.14
C LYS A 193 -10.32 -14.54 6.50
N GLY A 194 -10.46 -15.72 5.85
CA GLY A 194 -11.36 -16.84 6.24
C GLY A 194 -12.87 -16.55 6.35
N ASP A 195 -13.25 -15.29 6.46
CA ASP A 195 -14.55 -14.75 6.84
C ASP A 195 -15.23 -14.10 5.61
N ARG A 196 -14.76 -14.42 4.39
CA ARG A 196 -15.27 -13.90 3.11
C ARG A 196 -16.76 -14.17 2.88
N VAL A 197 -17.35 -15.09 3.64
CA VAL A 197 -18.72 -15.59 3.42
C VAL A 197 -19.77 -14.86 4.27
N THR A 198 -19.39 -14.24 5.40
CA THR A 198 -20.37 -13.73 6.39
C THR A 198 -20.35 -12.22 6.59
N GLY A 199 -19.53 -11.49 5.83
CA GLY A 199 -19.27 -10.06 6.05
C GLY A 199 -18.65 -9.77 7.42
N ILE A 200 -18.45 -8.49 7.73
CA ILE A 200 -17.88 -8.05 9.01
C ILE A 200 -18.98 -7.56 9.94
N PRO A 201 -19.22 -8.22 11.09
CA PRO A 201 -20.29 -7.85 12.00
C PRO A 201 -19.98 -6.54 12.74
N SER A 202 -21.01 -5.89 13.29
CA SER A 202 -20.83 -4.70 14.15
C SER A 202 -19.88 -4.98 15.31
N GLY A 203 -19.08 -3.99 15.68
CA GLY A 203 -18.00 -4.16 16.62
C GLY A 203 -17.24 -2.88 16.92
N LYS A 204 -16.27 -3.02 17.83
CA LYS A 204 -15.30 -1.98 18.14
C LYS A 204 -14.24 -1.95 17.05
N VAL A 205 -13.95 -0.78 16.49
CA VAL A 205 -12.79 -0.59 15.62
C VAL A 205 -11.56 -0.54 16.51
N THR A 206 -10.59 -1.41 16.23
CA THR A 206 -9.35 -1.55 17.03
C THR A 206 -8.11 -1.07 16.29
N TYR A 207 -8.20 -0.91 14.97
CA TYR A 207 -7.14 -0.37 14.12
C TYR A 207 -7.71 0.10 12.79
N ILE A 208 -7.24 1.26 12.30
CA ILE A 208 -7.36 1.64 10.88
C ILE A 208 -5.99 2.13 10.40
N GLY A 209 -5.43 1.45 9.41
CA GLY A 209 -4.16 1.85 8.79
C GLY A 209 -4.34 2.84 7.66
N TYR A 210 -3.22 3.24 7.08
CA TYR A 210 -3.21 4.16 5.95
C TYR A 210 -3.79 3.53 4.68
N LYS A 211 -4.58 4.29 3.91
CA LYS A 211 -5.26 3.79 2.69
C LYS A 211 -4.34 3.23 1.62
N ASP A 212 -3.07 3.64 1.60
CA ASP A 212 -2.10 3.21 0.59
C ASP A 212 -1.05 2.24 1.15
N GLY A 213 -1.08 1.98 2.46
CA GLY A 213 -0.20 1.05 3.17
C GLY A 213 1.29 1.45 3.27
N TYR A 214 1.76 2.36 2.42
CA TYR A 214 3.13 2.85 2.40
C TYR A 214 3.17 4.38 2.42
N LYS A 215 4.21 4.94 3.07
CA LYS A 215 4.40 6.39 3.22
C LYS A 215 5.86 6.79 2.98
N PRO A 216 6.16 8.08 2.72
CA PRO A 216 7.53 8.57 2.63
C PRO A 216 8.31 8.27 3.91
N ILE A 217 9.59 7.91 3.79
CA ILE A 217 10.45 7.70 4.96
C ILE A 217 10.83 9.06 5.56
N PRO A 218 10.63 9.32 6.86
CA PRO A 218 11.01 10.61 7.46
C PRO A 218 12.50 10.93 7.31
N LEU A 219 12.84 12.23 7.23
CA LEU A 219 14.24 12.66 7.27
C LEU A 219 14.86 12.30 8.63
N GLY A 220 16.07 11.77 8.60
CA GLY A 220 16.81 11.26 9.77
C GLY A 220 16.64 9.76 10.02
N ASP A 221 15.60 9.13 9.45
CA ASP A 221 15.40 7.69 9.57
C ASP A 221 16.28 6.91 8.58
N THR A 222 16.54 5.65 8.90
CA THR A 222 17.30 4.75 8.02
C THR A 222 16.33 3.92 7.18
N ALA A 223 16.50 3.94 5.85
CA ALA A 223 15.69 3.17 4.93
C ALA A 223 15.86 1.65 5.15
N PRO A 224 14.77 0.90 5.39
CA PRO A 224 14.81 -0.56 5.47
C PRO A 224 15.16 -1.20 4.12
N ALA A 225 15.49 -2.50 4.14
CA ALA A 225 15.62 -3.29 2.92
C ALA A 225 14.28 -3.37 2.14
N GLY A 226 14.37 -3.67 0.85
CA GLY A 226 13.23 -3.69 -0.06
C GLY A 226 13.62 -3.92 -1.51
N PHE A 227 13.01 -3.16 -2.42
CA PHE A 227 13.34 -3.17 -3.84
C PHE A 227 13.30 -1.76 -4.45
N ARG A 228 14.03 -1.57 -5.55
CA ARG A 228 14.07 -0.35 -6.36
C ARG A 228 13.38 -0.62 -7.69
N ILE A 229 12.52 0.30 -8.13
CA ILE A 229 12.05 0.38 -9.52
C ILE A 229 12.84 1.51 -10.19
N GLY A 230 13.79 1.13 -11.06
CA GLY A 230 14.71 2.07 -11.71
C GLY A 230 14.15 2.73 -12.96
N ASN A 231 13.07 2.18 -13.51
CA ASN A 231 12.41 2.75 -14.67
C ASN A 231 11.67 4.05 -14.23
N THR A 232 12.02 5.18 -14.83
CA THR A 232 11.39 6.48 -14.53
C THR A 232 10.14 6.73 -15.37
N THR A 233 9.98 5.99 -16.48
CA THR A 233 8.85 6.12 -17.40
C THR A 233 7.57 5.51 -16.83
N VAL A 234 7.72 4.48 -16.00
CA VAL A 234 6.67 3.71 -15.31
C VAL A 234 6.12 4.41 -14.07
N ASN A 235 6.70 5.56 -13.71
CA ASN A 235 6.50 6.20 -12.43
C ASN A 235 5.92 7.60 -12.63
N VAL A 236 4.84 7.75 -13.40
CA VAL A 236 4.27 9.08 -13.69
C VAL A 236 3.78 9.76 -12.42
N ALA A 237 4.11 11.06 -12.26
CA ALA A 237 3.84 11.80 -11.05
C ALA A 237 2.35 11.80 -10.68
N ALA A 238 2.03 11.47 -9.43
CA ALA A 238 0.68 11.42 -8.85
C ALA A 238 -0.24 10.25 -9.26
N ASP A 239 0.21 9.35 -10.15
CA ASP A 239 -0.56 8.15 -10.50
C ASP A 239 -0.37 7.04 -9.46
N ARG A 240 -1.44 6.28 -9.20
CA ARG A 240 -1.43 5.20 -8.19
C ARG A 240 -0.86 3.94 -8.80
N CYS A 241 0.26 3.47 -8.28
CA CYS A 241 0.86 2.22 -8.67
C CYS A 241 0.74 1.19 -7.54
N PHE A 242 0.65 -0.09 -7.87
CA PHE A 242 0.46 -1.16 -6.90
C PHE A 242 1.54 -2.22 -7.05
N PHE A 243 1.83 -2.93 -5.96
CA PHE A 243 2.75 -4.05 -6.00
C PHE A 243 2.37 -5.18 -5.05
N GLU A 244 2.99 -6.31 -5.33
CA GLU A 244 3.11 -7.45 -4.47
C GLU A 244 4.55 -7.95 -4.51
N ALA A 245 5.09 -8.34 -3.37
CA ALA A 245 6.47 -8.84 -3.26
C ALA A 245 6.59 -9.92 -2.19
N GLY A 246 7.53 -10.84 -2.36
CA GLY A 246 7.76 -11.89 -1.38
C GLY A 246 9.02 -12.71 -1.59
N THR A 247 9.24 -13.67 -0.70
CA THR A 247 10.34 -14.64 -0.74
C THR A 247 9.85 -16.01 -1.19
N TYR A 248 10.70 -16.81 -1.85
CA TYR A 248 10.40 -18.17 -2.31
C TYR A 248 10.47 -19.23 -1.20
N ASP A 249 10.84 -18.85 0.02
CA ASP A 249 10.89 -19.75 1.18
C ASP A 249 9.47 -20.30 1.51
N ASP A 250 9.14 -21.39 0.82
CA ASP A 250 7.96 -22.22 0.98
C ASP A 250 8.23 -23.28 2.06
N THR A 251 7.42 -23.25 3.11
CA THR A 251 7.19 -24.42 3.95
C THR A 251 6.09 -25.28 3.32
N SER A 252 6.44 -26.14 2.36
CA SER A 252 5.78 -27.45 2.15
C SER A 252 6.38 -28.27 0.99
N ARG A 253 7.21 -29.25 1.34
CA ARG A 253 7.10 -30.62 0.79
C ARG A 253 6.80 -31.55 1.96
#